data_AF-C1IUC9-F1
#
_entry.id   AF-C1IUC9-F1
#
_cell.length_a   1.000
_cell.length_b   1.000
_cell.length_c   1.000
_cell.angle_alpha   90.00
_cell.angle_beta   90.00
_cell.angle_gamma   90.00
#
_symmetry.space_group_name_H-M   'P 1'
#
loop_
_entity.id
_entity.type
_entity.pdbx_description
1 polymer ?
#
loop_
_entity_poly.entity_id
_entity_poly.type
_entity_poly.pdbx_seq_one_letter_code
_entity_poly.pdbx_strand_id
1 'polypeptide(L)'
;MTLNTSMLNKVSAKQISENFAKSYPDLLEGAVITKIEISGCQGSRRTDKIDLSYDGDDITDQKSVSKSEVRWIDIKALSFKSTITSRISTLCSRLCIRYSNMWILPVSSMEEFLEGAQEIEREFQAGIQNVVDNYEMHIEAEKNRSPRMSSLIDQLKLTKDDFIKSFRFNIAHFIPFTPISVEGDETQDYYQEQLITDLAEEAMRVYEKISKNNNLRSSTIDRLKQMQNKIISFMFIHKEAAVLAEAIKHIMNNLPKGAISEPRDVAVLQQWFYFMSDASMLKRIISGEQKVTDWLESITRSFNQSSQTEPNALQNTGIEAILDSTNVFQVEPVVENDIKNSTFSNTDSVAEPEKSVSQQEDNAENGFDIELKGW
;
A
#
# COMPACT_ATOMS: atom_id res chain seq x y z
N MET A 1 26.10 -18.30 5.83
CA MET A 1 25.38 -19.11 4.82
C MET A 1 24.41 -18.16 4.11
N THR A 2 24.61 -17.91 2.81
CA THR A 2 23.85 -16.93 2.02
C THR A 2 22.51 -17.52 1.60
N LEU A 3 21.41 -17.07 2.22
CA LEU A 3 20.06 -17.48 1.82
C LEU A 3 19.69 -16.82 0.49
N ASN A 4 19.97 -17.50 -0.63
CA ASN A 4 19.57 -17.05 -1.96
C ASN A 4 18.04 -17.06 -2.08
N THR A 5 17.46 -15.87 -2.04
CA THR A 5 16.04 -15.52 -2.05
C THR A 5 15.42 -15.56 -3.45
N SER A 6 16.17 -15.92 -4.48
CA SER A 6 15.67 -16.09 -5.86
C SER A 6 14.73 -17.30 -6.05
N MET A 7 14.36 -18.00 -4.97
CA MET A 7 13.52 -19.20 -4.96
C MET A 7 12.53 -19.19 -3.78
N LEU A 8 11.92 -18.05 -3.46
CA LEU A 8 10.94 -17.93 -2.38
C LEU A 8 9.78 -18.94 -2.50
N ASN A 9 9.41 -19.34 -3.72
CA ASN A 9 8.36 -20.33 -3.94
C ASN A 9 8.78 -21.80 -3.75
N LYS A 10 10.06 -22.10 -3.47
CA LYS A 10 10.55 -23.49 -3.32
C LYS A 10 10.77 -23.94 -1.88
N VAL A 11 10.77 -23.00 -0.93
CA VAL A 11 11.01 -23.28 0.50
C VAL A 11 9.93 -22.56 1.30
N SER A 12 9.34 -23.22 2.30
CA SER A 12 8.29 -22.60 3.10
C SER A 12 8.86 -21.42 3.91
N ALA A 13 8.06 -20.35 4.06
CA ALA A 13 8.41 -19.18 4.86
C ALA A 13 8.88 -19.57 6.27
N LYS A 14 8.12 -20.49 6.89
CA LYS A 14 8.45 -21.10 8.18
C LYS A 14 9.83 -21.75 8.23
N GLN A 15 10.19 -22.52 7.20
CA GLN A 15 11.50 -23.18 7.19
C GLN A 15 12.64 -22.16 7.05
N ILE A 16 12.44 -21.09 6.27
CA ILE A 16 13.43 -20.01 6.14
C ILE A 16 13.60 -19.28 7.48
N SER A 17 12.50 -18.91 8.15
CA SER A 17 12.53 -18.21 9.45
C SER A 17 13.16 -19.08 10.55
N GLU A 18 12.80 -20.36 10.65
CA GLU A 18 13.38 -21.29 11.62
C GLU A 18 14.88 -21.51 11.38
N ASN A 19 15.32 -21.62 10.12
CA ASN A 19 16.74 -21.77 9.79
C ASN A 19 17.53 -20.50 10.13
N PHE A 20 16.94 -19.32 9.92
CA PHE A 20 17.54 -18.06 10.32
C PHE A 20 17.69 -17.99 11.84
N ALA A 21 16.61 -18.26 12.59
CA ALA A 21 16.62 -18.28 14.05
C ALA A 21 17.65 -19.25 14.64
N LYS A 22 17.82 -20.44 14.04
CA LYS A 22 18.86 -21.41 14.42
C LYS A 22 20.28 -20.91 14.15
N SER A 23 20.46 -20.15 13.07
CA SER A 23 21.77 -19.62 12.66
C SER A 23 22.19 -18.38 13.45
N TYR A 24 21.21 -17.61 13.95
CA TYR A 24 21.41 -16.35 14.67
C TYR A 24 20.52 -16.29 15.93
N PRO A 25 20.78 -17.15 16.94
CA PRO A 25 19.95 -17.20 18.15
C PRO A 25 19.95 -15.88 18.94
N ASP A 26 21.05 -15.13 18.89
CA ASP A 26 21.20 -13.83 19.56
C ASP A 26 20.27 -12.74 18.97
N LEU A 27 19.66 -13.00 17.80
CA LEU A 27 18.73 -12.08 17.14
C LEU A 27 17.26 -12.47 17.27
N LEU A 28 16.91 -13.44 18.11
CA LEU A 28 15.50 -13.83 18.33
C LEU A 28 14.62 -12.65 18.76
N GLU A 29 15.18 -11.75 19.57
CA GLU A 29 14.54 -10.49 19.99
C GLU A 29 15.07 -9.27 19.23
N GLY A 30 15.73 -9.48 18.08
CA GLY A 30 16.33 -8.43 17.27
C GLY A 30 15.61 -8.23 15.93
N ALA A 31 16.33 -7.65 14.98
CA ALA A 31 15.83 -7.41 13.64
C ALA A 31 16.86 -7.73 12.56
N VAL A 32 16.40 -7.62 11.32
CA VAL A 32 17.21 -7.72 10.11
C VAL A 32 16.92 -6.56 9.18
N ILE A 33 17.91 -6.17 8.38
CA ILE A 33 17.70 -5.29 7.24
C ILE A 33 17.31 -6.14 6.04
N THR A 34 16.27 -5.71 5.32
CA THR A 34 15.78 -6.35 4.10
C THR A 34 15.28 -5.32 3.08
N LYS A 35 15.04 -5.79 1.85
CA LYS A 35 14.50 -4.99 0.75
C LYS A 35 13.75 -5.91 -0.22
N ILE A 36 12.60 -5.48 -0.73
CA ILE A 36 11.96 -6.13 -1.87
C ILE A 36 12.24 -5.28 -3.11
N GLU A 37 12.80 -5.90 -4.13
CA GLU A 37 13.13 -5.29 -5.41
C GLU A 37 12.28 -5.93 -6.50
N ILE A 38 11.57 -5.09 -7.25
CA ILE A 38 10.86 -5.51 -8.45
C ILE A 38 11.38 -4.74 -9.66
N SER A 39 11.51 -5.44 -10.78
CA SER A 39 11.83 -4.84 -12.07
C SER A 39 10.96 -5.45 -13.16
N GLY A 40 10.85 -4.76 -14.29
CA GLY A 40 10.09 -5.22 -15.44
C GLY A 40 10.07 -4.17 -16.54
N CYS A 41 9.98 -4.60 -17.79
CA CYS A 41 9.88 -3.67 -18.91
C CYS A 41 8.63 -2.77 -18.78
N GLN A 42 8.64 -1.65 -19.50
CA GLN A 42 7.53 -0.68 -19.52
C GLN A 42 6.66 -0.79 -20.77
N GLY A 43 6.91 -1.79 -21.63
CA GLY A 43 6.22 -1.91 -22.92
C GLY A 43 6.58 -0.79 -23.91
N SER A 44 7.67 -0.07 -23.64
CA SER A 44 8.14 1.06 -24.43
C SER A 44 9.66 1.18 -24.43
N ARG A 45 10.22 1.81 -25.46
CA ARG A 45 11.67 1.96 -25.69
C ARG A 45 11.91 3.34 -26.26
N ARG A 46 12.94 3.99 -25.72
CA ARG A 46 13.41 5.25 -26.25
C ARG A 46 14.19 5.02 -27.53
N THR A 47 14.02 5.91 -28.49
CA THR A 47 14.73 5.89 -29.77
C THR A 47 14.96 7.32 -30.25
N ASP A 48 16.15 7.56 -30.79
CA ASP A 48 16.56 8.77 -31.49
C ASP A 48 15.99 8.82 -32.92
N LYS A 49 15.55 7.68 -33.45
CA LYS A 49 14.87 7.56 -34.75
C LYS A 49 13.51 8.28 -34.86
N ILE A 50 12.96 8.77 -33.75
CA ILE A 50 11.78 9.64 -33.76
C ILE A 50 12.28 11.08 -33.65
N ASP A 51 12.51 11.72 -34.79
CA ASP A 51 12.28 13.15 -34.87
C ASP A 51 10.77 13.36 -35.05
N LEU A 52 10.27 14.60 -34.95
CA LEU A 52 8.85 14.93 -35.19
C LEU A 52 8.35 14.48 -36.59
N SER A 53 9.24 13.95 -37.43
CA SER A 53 8.95 13.16 -38.61
C SER A 53 9.63 11.77 -38.57
N TYR A 54 8.90 10.74 -39.03
CA TYR A 54 9.44 9.40 -39.30
C TYR A 54 9.16 9.04 -40.76
N ASP A 55 10.20 8.69 -41.51
CA ASP A 55 10.14 8.44 -42.96
C ASP A 55 9.58 9.63 -43.78
N GLY A 56 9.78 10.87 -43.28
CA GLY A 56 9.32 12.10 -43.92
C GLY A 56 7.89 12.54 -43.52
N ASP A 57 7.14 11.71 -42.79
CA ASP A 57 5.79 12.02 -42.32
C ASP A 57 5.78 12.59 -40.91
N ASP A 58 4.99 13.65 -40.68
CA ASP A 58 4.68 14.14 -39.32
C ASP A 58 3.85 13.08 -38.57
N ILE A 59 4.34 12.71 -37.39
CA ILE A 59 3.75 11.67 -36.52
C ILE A 59 3.41 12.19 -35.13
N THR A 60 3.38 13.52 -34.95
CA THR A 60 3.03 14.16 -33.68
C THR A 60 1.61 13.87 -33.20
N ASP A 61 0.73 13.45 -34.12
CA ASP A 61 -0.65 13.06 -33.85
C ASP A 61 -0.81 11.60 -33.39
N GLN A 62 0.26 10.79 -33.42
CA GLN A 62 0.22 9.37 -33.08
C GLN A 62 0.26 9.14 -31.57
N LYS A 63 -0.78 8.48 -31.03
CA LYS A 63 -0.97 8.28 -29.57
C LYS A 63 0.06 7.36 -28.90
N SER A 64 0.79 6.57 -29.68
CA SER A 64 1.82 5.65 -29.17
C SER A 64 3.23 6.28 -29.14
N VAL A 65 3.33 7.58 -29.46
CA VAL A 65 4.58 8.35 -29.50
C VAL A 65 4.60 9.41 -28.38
N SER A 66 5.68 9.43 -27.61
CA SER A 66 6.17 10.63 -26.93
C SER A 66 7.46 11.09 -27.62
N LYS A 67 7.95 12.33 -27.41
CA LYS A 67 9.06 12.98 -28.17
C LYS A 67 10.33 12.14 -28.44
N SER A 68 10.50 10.98 -27.80
CA SER A 68 11.58 10.04 -28.08
C SER A 68 11.25 8.59 -27.71
N GLU A 69 9.97 8.18 -27.65
CA GLU A 69 9.57 6.87 -27.09
C GLU A 69 8.51 6.19 -27.94
N VAL A 70 8.74 4.93 -28.30
CA VAL A 70 7.78 4.05 -28.98
C VAL A 70 7.24 3.05 -27.98
N ARG A 71 5.91 2.93 -27.92
CA ARG A 71 5.20 1.92 -27.16
C ARG A 71 4.77 0.75 -28.05
N TRP A 72 4.99 -0.49 -27.59
CA TRP A 72 4.50 -1.73 -28.23
C TRP A 72 3.56 -2.55 -27.35
N ILE A 73 3.39 -2.19 -26.07
CA ILE A 73 2.36 -2.72 -25.17
C ILE A 73 1.72 -1.56 -24.43
N ASP A 74 0.38 -1.49 -24.37
CA ASP A 74 -0.34 -0.46 -23.61
C ASP A 74 0.03 -0.54 -22.12
N ILE A 75 0.27 0.62 -21.50
CA ILE A 75 0.58 0.74 -20.08
C ILE A 75 -0.50 0.12 -19.18
N LYS A 76 -1.76 0.07 -19.63
CA LYS A 76 -2.87 -0.58 -18.93
C LYS A 76 -2.66 -2.09 -18.78
N ALA A 77 -2.09 -2.76 -19.79
CA ALA A 77 -1.75 -4.18 -19.69
C ALA A 77 -0.67 -4.43 -18.62
N LEU A 78 0.19 -3.45 -18.36
CA LEU A 78 1.25 -3.51 -17.35
C LEU A 78 0.85 -2.89 -16.00
N SER A 79 -0.42 -2.54 -15.82
CA SER A 79 -0.92 -1.87 -14.61
C SER A 79 -0.79 -2.71 -13.33
N PHE A 80 -0.70 -4.05 -13.45
CA PHE A 80 -0.43 -4.93 -12.31
C PHE A 80 0.82 -4.52 -11.52
N LYS A 81 1.82 -3.91 -12.17
CA LYS A 81 3.06 -3.44 -11.50
C LYS A 81 2.79 -2.40 -10.42
N SER A 82 1.84 -1.48 -10.62
CA SER A 82 1.50 -0.47 -9.61
C SER A 82 0.76 -1.11 -8.44
N THR A 83 -0.13 -2.07 -8.72
CA THR A 83 -0.79 -2.90 -7.69
C THR A 83 0.25 -3.64 -6.84
N ILE A 84 1.22 -4.31 -7.46
CA ILE A 84 2.29 -5.02 -6.76
C ILE A 84 3.14 -4.07 -5.91
N THR A 85 3.52 -2.90 -6.45
CA THR A 85 4.23 -1.87 -5.66
C THR A 85 3.44 -1.45 -4.41
N SER A 86 2.13 -1.25 -4.56
CA SER A 86 1.23 -0.89 -3.45
C SER A 86 1.11 -2.02 -2.41
N ARG A 87 1.03 -3.28 -2.87
CA ARG A 87 1.00 -4.46 -2.00
C ARG A 87 2.30 -4.60 -1.19
N ILE A 88 3.46 -4.41 -1.82
CA ILE A 88 4.77 -4.40 -1.15
C ILE A 88 4.81 -3.27 -0.12
N SER A 89 4.42 -2.05 -0.49
CA SER A 89 4.40 -0.93 0.44
C SER A 89 3.50 -1.22 1.64
N THR A 90 2.33 -1.82 1.42
CA THR A 90 1.39 -2.17 2.50
C THR A 90 1.98 -3.23 3.44
N LEU A 91 2.65 -4.24 2.88
CA LEU A 91 3.33 -5.28 3.68
C LEU A 91 4.45 -4.67 4.53
N CYS A 92 5.33 -3.87 3.91
CA CYS A 92 6.45 -3.23 4.60
C CYS A 92 5.98 -2.23 5.67
N SER A 93 5.01 -1.35 5.37
CA SER A 93 4.49 -0.39 6.37
C SER A 93 3.94 -1.08 7.61
N ARG A 94 3.37 -2.28 7.44
CA ARG A 94 2.75 -3.06 8.51
C ARG A 94 3.77 -3.78 9.40
N LEU A 95 4.81 -4.35 8.81
CA LEU A 95 5.75 -5.25 9.51
C LEU A 95 7.14 -4.65 9.74
N CYS A 96 7.48 -3.58 9.05
CA CYS A 96 8.82 -2.99 9.05
C CYS A 96 8.79 -1.52 9.44
N ILE A 97 9.95 -0.97 9.77
CA ILE A 97 10.21 0.48 9.78
C ILE A 97 11.15 0.84 8.64
N ARG A 98 11.01 2.05 8.11
CA ARG A 98 11.82 2.54 6.99
C ARG A 98 13.28 2.74 7.43
N TYR A 99 14.22 2.30 6.59
CA TYR A 99 15.65 2.61 6.75
C TYR A 99 16.29 2.95 5.41
N SER A 100 16.50 4.24 5.13
CA SER A 100 17.05 4.72 3.84
C SER A 100 16.27 4.19 2.63
N ASN A 101 16.81 3.25 1.84
CA ASN A 101 16.15 2.57 0.71
C ASN A 101 15.82 1.09 1.02
N MET A 102 15.91 0.70 2.29
CA MET A 102 15.65 -0.63 2.84
C MET A 102 14.64 -0.56 3.99
N TRP A 103 14.45 -1.69 4.66
CA TRP A 103 13.49 -1.90 5.73
C TRP A 103 14.15 -2.64 6.88
N ILE A 104 13.84 -2.24 8.11
CA ILE A 104 14.16 -3.02 9.31
C ILE A 104 12.94 -3.88 9.63
N LEU A 105 13.16 -5.19 9.74
CA LEU A 105 12.15 -6.20 9.99
C LEU A 105 12.48 -6.94 11.28
N PRO A 106 11.60 -6.95 12.30
CA PRO A 106 11.78 -7.77 13.49
C PRO A 106 11.83 -9.25 13.13
N VAL A 107 12.73 -10.01 13.75
CA VAL A 107 12.86 -11.45 13.50
C VAL A 107 11.56 -12.19 13.83
N SER A 108 10.84 -11.75 14.86
CA SER A 108 9.51 -12.25 15.23
C SER A 108 8.45 -12.12 14.13
N SER A 109 8.61 -11.18 13.20
CA SER A 109 7.71 -10.95 12.06
C SER A 109 8.23 -11.54 10.74
N MET A 110 9.37 -12.24 10.76
CA MET A 110 10.03 -12.73 9.54
C MET A 110 9.19 -13.74 8.77
N GLU A 111 8.55 -14.69 9.45
CA GLU A 111 7.69 -15.69 8.81
C GLU A 111 6.52 -15.02 8.09
N GLU A 112 5.80 -14.14 8.78
CA GLU A 112 4.66 -13.41 8.22
C GLU A 112 5.07 -12.50 7.04
N PHE A 113 6.24 -11.86 7.13
CA PHE A 113 6.78 -11.06 6.03
C PHE A 113 7.06 -11.93 4.79
N LEU A 114 7.68 -13.10 4.98
CA LEU A 114 7.99 -14.02 3.90
C LEU A 114 6.73 -14.61 3.27
N GLU A 115 5.73 -14.97 4.06
CA GLU A 115 4.42 -15.44 3.56
C GLU A 115 3.74 -14.37 2.70
N GLY A 116 3.68 -13.13 3.19
CA GLY A 116 3.12 -12.00 2.45
C GLY A 116 3.91 -11.72 1.17
N ALA A 117 5.24 -11.77 1.22
CA ALA A 117 6.07 -11.52 0.04
C ALA A 117 5.94 -12.65 -1.01
N GLN A 118 5.79 -13.91 -0.60
CA GLN A 118 5.50 -15.04 -1.48
C GLN A 118 4.12 -14.91 -2.15
N GLU A 119 3.10 -14.44 -1.42
CA GLU A 119 1.78 -14.15 -2.00
C GLU A 119 1.88 -13.07 -3.09
N ILE A 120 2.57 -11.98 -2.80
CA ILE A 120 2.80 -10.88 -3.75
C ILE A 120 3.60 -11.36 -4.96
N GLU A 121 4.61 -12.21 -4.77
CA GLU A 121 5.37 -12.78 -5.88
C GLU A 121 4.47 -13.61 -6.81
N ARG A 122 3.57 -14.43 -6.25
CA ARG A 122 2.59 -15.20 -7.04
C ARG A 122 1.66 -14.28 -7.83
N GLU A 123 1.14 -13.22 -7.20
CA GLU A 123 0.33 -12.20 -7.89
C GLU A 123 1.11 -11.53 -9.03
N PHE A 124 2.39 -11.21 -8.82
CA PHE A 124 3.25 -10.62 -9.82
C PHE A 124 3.48 -11.56 -11.02
N GLN A 125 3.74 -12.85 -10.76
CA GLN A 125 3.88 -13.87 -11.82
C GLN A 125 2.57 -14.08 -12.59
N ALA A 126 1.42 -14.09 -11.90
CA ALA A 126 0.12 -14.18 -12.57
C ALA A 126 -0.15 -12.96 -13.49
N GLY A 127 0.23 -11.75 -13.05
CA GLY A 127 0.16 -10.54 -13.86
C GLY A 127 1.03 -10.62 -15.11
N ILE A 128 2.26 -11.13 -14.98
CA ILE A 128 3.15 -11.36 -16.13
C ILE A 128 2.52 -12.37 -17.10
N GLN A 129 2.04 -13.51 -16.58
CA GLN A 129 1.46 -14.57 -17.40
C GLN A 129 0.25 -14.07 -18.21
N ASN A 130 -0.62 -13.26 -17.60
CA ASN A 130 -1.77 -12.67 -18.29
C ASN A 130 -1.36 -11.86 -19.53
N VAL A 131 -0.29 -11.06 -19.42
CA VAL A 131 0.23 -10.27 -20.55
C VAL A 131 0.93 -11.17 -21.58
N VAL A 132 1.64 -12.20 -21.12
CA VAL A 132 2.33 -13.17 -21.99
C VAL A 132 1.36 -14.00 -22.81
N ASP A 133 0.23 -14.41 -22.25
CA ASP A 133 -0.82 -15.17 -22.94
C ASP A 133 -1.45 -14.37 -24.08
N ASN A 134 -1.45 -13.04 -23.97
CA ASN A 134 -2.03 -12.10 -24.92
C ASN A 134 -0.97 -11.25 -25.64
N TYR A 135 0.29 -11.68 -25.64
CA TYR A 135 1.43 -10.85 -26.03
C TYR A 135 1.32 -10.28 -27.45
N GLU A 136 1.06 -11.15 -28.43
CA GLU A 136 0.89 -10.77 -29.83
C GLU A 136 -0.33 -9.87 -30.04
N MET A 137 -1.42 -10.14 -29.31
CA MET A 137 -2.64 -9.31 -29.35
C MET A 137 -2.38 -7.88 -28.87
N HIS A 138 -1.60 -7.71 -27.80
CA HIS A 138 -1.22 -6.39 -27.30
C HIS A 138 -0.38 -5.60 -28.31
N ILE A 139 0.54 -6.27 -29.02
CA ILE A 139 1.35 -5.64 -30.06
C ILE A 139 0.49 -5.19 -31.24
N GLU A 140 -0.38 -6.06 -31.74
CA GLU A 140 -1.26 -5.73 -32.86
C GLU A 140 -2.26 -4.61 -32.50
N ALA A 141 -2.73 -4.56 -31.25
CA ALA A 141 -3.56 -3.45 -30.77
C ALA A 141 -2.83 -2.09 -30.84
N GLU A 142 -1.55 -2.03 -30.45
CA GLU A 142 -0.74 -0.82 -30.56
C GLU A 142 -0.42 -0.45 -32.02
N LYS A 143 -0.16 -1.46 -32.88
CA LYS A 143 0.02 -1.23 -34.33
C LYS A 143 -1.25 -0.66 -34.97
N ASN A 144 -2.43 -1.16 -34.60
CA ASN A 144 -3.71 -0.64 -35.07
C ASN A 144 -4.00 0.78 -34.55
N ARG A 145 -3.53 1.11 -33.34
CA ARG A 145 -3.66 2.45 -32.75
C ARG A 145 -2.76 3.49 -33.42
N SER A 146 -1.62 3.07 -33.95
CA SER A 146 -0.70 3.94 -34.68
C SER A 146 -0.10 3.23 -35.90
N PRO A 147 -0.88 3.08 -37.00
CA PRO A 147 -0.48 2.28 -38.16
C PRO A 147 0.83 2.73 -38.80
N ARG A 148 1.11 4.04 -38.79
CA ARG A 148 2.38 4.61 -39.29
C ARG A 148 3.60 4.09 -38.53
N MET A 149 3.43 3.71 -37.27
CA MET A 149 4.50 3.21 -36.40
C MET A 149 4.64 1.70 -36.41
N SER A 150 3.82 0.99 -37.19
CA SER A 150 3.79 -0.48 -37.24
C SER A 150 5.17 -1.11 -37.47
N SER A 151 5.90 -0.64 -38.49
CA SER A 151 7.25 -1.14 -38.77
C SER A 151 8.24 -0.82 -37.65
N LEU A 152 8.12 0.33 -37.01
CA LEU A 152 9.03 0.75 -35.94
C LEU A 152 8.75 -0.03 -34.63
N ILE A 153 7.47 -0.30 -34.34
CA ILE A 153 7.03 -1.18 -33.26
C ILE A 153 7.62 -2.58 -33.45
N ASP A 154 7.55 -3.15 -34.64
CA ASP A 154 8.12 -4.47 -34.94
C ASP A 154 9.66 -4.51 -34.79
N GLN A 155 10.34 -3.40 -35.06
CA GLN A 155 11.80 -3.27 -34.86
C GLN A 155 12.20 -3.12 -33.38
N LEU A 156 11.39 -2.41 -32.58
CA LEU A 156 11.78 -2.02 -31.23
C LEU A 156 11.22 -2.95 -30.14
N LYS A 157 10.15 -3.70 -30.43
CA LYS A 157 9.57 -4.66 -29.49
C LYS A 157 10.60 -5.68 -29.02
N LEU A 158 10.43 -6.14 -27.79
CA LEU A 158 11.18 -7.27 -27.29
C LEU A 158 10.66 -8.57 -27.92
N THR A 159 11.48 -9.62 -27.88
CA THR A 159 10.94 -10.97 -28.05
C THR A 159 10.09 -11.33 -26.83
N LYS A 160 9.20 -12.32 -26.97
CA LYS A 160 8.40 -12.82 -25.84
C LYS A 160 9.29 -13.30 -24.68
N ASP A 161 10.38 -13.98 -24.99
CA ASP A 161 11.34 -14.47 -24.01
C ASP A 161 12.09 -13.33 -23.30
N ASP A 162 12.55 -12.32 -24.05
CA ASP A 162 13.23 -11.16 -23.46
C ASP A 162 12.27 -10.30 -22.63
N PHE A 163 11.00 -10.23 -23.05
CA PHE A 163 9.95 -9.62 -22.26
C PHE A 163 9.80 -10.31 -20.92
N ILE A 164 9.66 -11.64 -20.89
CA ILE A 164 9.56 -12.43 -19.65
C ILE A 164 10.79 -12.22 -18.76
N LYS A 165 12.00 -12.34 -19.32
CA LYS A 165 13.28 -12.19 -18.59
C LYS A 165 13.50 -10.78 -18.02
N SER A 166 12.80 -9.77 -18.52
CA SER A 166 12.89 -8.41 -18.00
C SER A 166 12.26 -8.26 -16.61
N PHE A 167 11.32 -9.14 -16.26
CA PHE A 167 10.64 -9.09 -14.98
C PHE A 167 11.42 -9.85 -13.91
N ARG A 168 11.63 -9.20 -12.77
CA ARG A 168 12.30 -9.81 -11.61
C ARG A 168 11.57 -9.42 -10.34
N PHE A 169 11.44 -10.39 -9.45
CA PHE A 169 11.02 -10.20 -8.07
C PHE A 169 12.13 -10.77 -7.19
N ASN A 170 12.69 -9.94 -6.32
CA ASN A 170 13.81 -10.34 -5.48
C ASN A 170 13.63 -9.78 -4.07
N ILE A 171 13.87 -10.61 -3.06
CA ILE A 171 14.03 -10.12 -1.69
C ILE A 171 15.52 -10.07 -1.42
N ALA A 172 16.08 -8.97 -0.92
CA ALA A 172 17.48 -8.92 -0.53
C ALA A 172 17.76 -9.91 0.60
N HIS A 173 19.00 -10.39 0.68
CA HIS A 173 19.44 -11.20 1.81
C HIS A 173 19.16 -10.48 3.13
N PHE A 174 18.68 -11.23 4.13
CA PHE A 174 18.50 -10.69 5.47
C PHE A 174 19.87 -10.42 6.10
N ILE A 175 20.12 -9.15 6.41
CA ILE A 175 21.34 -8.72 7.08
C ILE A 175 21.01 -8.61 8.58
N PRO A 176 21.65 -9.42 9.45
CA PRO A 176 21.65 -9.24 10.90
C PRO A 176 21.72 -7.77 11.32
N PHE A 177 20.77 -7.32 12.13
CA PHE A 177 20.74 -5.94 12.61
C PHE A 177 20.54 -5.90 14.13
N THR A 178 21.49 -5.27 14.80
CA THR A 178 21.39 -4.88 16.20
C THR A 178 21.61 -3.37 16.25
N PRO A 179 20.67 -2.59 16.79
CA PRO A 179 20.93 -1.17 17.03
C PRO A 179 22.03 -1.08 18.09
N ILE A 180 23.27 -0.81 17.67
CA ILE A 180 24.37 -0.54 18.59
C ILE A 180 24.34 0.96 18.88
N SER A 181 24.11 1.34 20.14
CA SER A 181 24.36 2.71 20.56
C SER A 181 25.88 2.88 20.66
N VAL A 182 26.46 3.53 19.65
CA VAL A 182 27.86 4.00 19.70
C VAL A 182 27.83 5.41 20.30
N GLU A 183 28.78 5.75 21.17
CA GLU A 183 28.87 7.12 21.71
C GLU A 183 28.93 8.14 20.55
N GLY A 184 27.93 9.03 20.49
CA GLY A 184 27.77 10.01 19.42
C GLY A 184 26.93 9.55 18.21
N ASP A 185 26.36 8.35 18.26
CA ASP A 185 25.52 7.80 17.19
C ASP A 185 24.02 7.90 17.54
N GLU A 186 23.33 8.85 16.89
CA GLU A 186 21.88 9.07 16.97
C GLU A 186 21.06 7.98 16.27
N THR A 187 21.71 6.92 15.76
CA THR A 187 21.07 5.84 15.00
C THR A 187 19.94 5.15 15.78
N GLN A 188 20.09 4.93 17.09
CA GLN A 188 19.00 4.37 17.90
C GLN A 188 17.81 5.33 18.01
N ASP A 189 18.06 6.61 18.29
CA ASP A 189 17.03 7.65 18.40
C ASP A 189 16.28 7.82 17.08
N TYR A 190 16.98 7.73 15.94
CA TYR A 190 16.38 7.75 14.61
C TYR A 190 15.35 6.63 14.41
N TYR A 191 15.61 5.41 14.89
CA TYR A 191 14.65 4.31 14.73
C TYR A 191 13.46 4.40 15.68
N GLN A 192 13.69 4.91 16.89
CA GLN A 192 12.62 5.21 17.83
C GLN A 192 11.69 6.28 17.22
N GLU A 193 12.27 7.33 16.67
CA GLU A 193 11.55 8.38 15.95
C GLU A 193 10.78 7.81 14.76
N GLN A 194 11.44 7.03 13.91
CA GLN A 194 10.82 6.46 12.70
C GLN A 194 9.65 5.53 13.03
N LEU A 195 9.73 4.75 14.12
CA LEU A 195 8.60 3.93 14.58
C LEU A 195 7.38 4.82 14.90
N ILE A 196 7.60 5.94 15.61
CA ILE A 196 6.53 6.87 16.00
C ILE A 196 5.96 7.57 14.77
N THR A 197 6.81 8.05 13.85
CA THR A 197 6.39 8.68 12.60
C THR A 197 5.55 7.72 11.76
N ASP A 198 6.01 6.47 11.56
CA ASP A 198 5.28 5.46 10.79
C ASP A 198 3.90 5.18 11.38
N LEU A 199 3.78 5.10 12.71
CA LEU A 199 2.51 4.89 13.40
C LEU A 199 1.56 6.07 13.19
N ALA A 200 2.08 7.29 13.32
CA ALA A 200 1.30 8.51 13.14
C ALA A 200 0.79 8.68 11.70
N GLU A 201 1.64 8.42 10.71
CA GLU A 201 1.22 8.46 9.30
C GLU A 201 0.15 7.41 8.98
N GLU A 202 0.31 6.16 9.45
CA GLU A 202 -0.70 5.13 9.24
C GLU A 202 -2.01 5.48 9.94
N ALA A 203 -1.95 6.05 11.15
CA ALA A 203 -3.12 6.53 11.86
C ALA A 203 -3.84 7.66 11.10
N MET A 204 -3.10 8.61 10.52
CA MET A 204 -3.66 9.67 9.69
C MET A 204 -4.37 9.11 8.46
N ARG A 205 -3.72 8.18 7.72
CA ARG A 205 -4.33 7.54 6.52
C ARG A 205 -5.64 6.84 6.87
N VAL A 206 -5.69 6.15 8.01
CA VAL A 206 -6.92 5.50 8.47
C VAL A 206 -7.95 6.56 8.86
N TYR A 207 -7.57 7.57 9.65
CA TYR A 207 -8.45 8.66 10.07
C TYR A 207 -9.11 9.35 8.88
N GLU A 208 -8.33 9.80 7.88
CA GLU A 208 -8.85 10.47 6.69
C GLU A 208 -9.93 9.62 5.98
N LYS A 209 -9.68 8.31 5.88
CA LYS A 209 -10.61 7.36 5.26
C LYS A 209 -11.90 7.14 6.04
N ILE A 210 -11.87 7.26 7.38
CA ILE A 210 -13.02 6.98 8.24
C ILE A 210 -13.72 8.24 8.76
N SER A 211 -13.10 9.41 8.66
CA SER A 211 -13.54 10.69 9.25
C SER A 211 -14.96 11.09 8.87
N LYS A 212 -15.40 10.75 7.66
CA LYS A 212 -16.74 11.06 7.13
C LYS A 212 -17.71 9.88 7.17
N ASN A 213 -17.29 8.73 7.69
CA ASN A 213 -18.07 7.51 7.67
C ASN A 213 -18.81 7.30 8.98
N ASN A 214 -20.12 7.10 8.89
CA ASN A 214 -20.95 6.77 10.06
C ASN A 214 -21.00 5.27 10.36
N ASN A 215 -20.42 4.44 9.49
CA ASN A 215 -20.33 2.99 9.66
C ASN A 215 -18.90 2.54 9.34
N LEU A 216 -18.24 1.90 10.31
CA LEU A 216 -16.88 1.43 10.17
C LEU A 216 -16.86 -0.09 10.01
N ARG A 217 -16.02 -0.55 9.09
CA ARG A 217 -15.83 -1.98 8.82
C ARG A 217 -15.01 -2.60 9.95
N SER A 218 -15.15 -3.92 10.15
CA SER A 218 -14.30 -4.68 11.08
C SER A 218 -12.80 -4.54 10.76
N SER A 219 -12.45 -4.33 9.49
CA SER A 219 -11.08 -4.09 9.06
C SER A 219 -10.44 -2.83 9.64
N THR A 220 -11.24 -1.89 10.16
CA THR A 220 -10.70 -0.73 10.90
C THR A 220 -10.11 -1.17 12.25
N ILE A 221 -10.73 -2.13 12.93
CA ILE A 221 -10.18 -2.72 14.18
C ILE A 221 -8.91 -3.50 13.86
N ASP A 222 -8.87 -4.21 12.73
CA ASP A 222 -7.66 -4.93 12.30
C ASP A 222 -6.47 -3.98 12.11
N ARG A 223 -6.69 -2.71 11.71
CA ARG A 223 -5.62 -1.69 11.64
C ARG A 223 -5.06 -1.33 13.02
N LEU A 224 -5.91 -1.20 14.05
CA LEU A 224 -5.44 -1.01 15.41
C LEU A 224 -4.58 -2.18 15.88
N LYS A 225 -5.05 -3.41 15.64
CA LYS A 225 -4.32 -4.62 15.99
C LYS A 225 -2.97 -4.68 15.28
N GLN A 226 -2.90 -4.28 14.01
CA GLN A 226 -1.66 -4.20 13.26
C GLN A 226 -0.68 -3.17 13.86
N MET A 227 -1.16 -1.97 14.22
CA MET A 227 -0.34 -0.95 14.90
C MET A 227 0.19 -1.47 16.24
N GLN A 228 -0.67 -2.11 17.04
CA GLN A 228 -0.27 -2.72 18.31
C GLN A 228 0.82 -3.78 18.11
N ASN A 229 0.61 -4.71 17.17
CA ASN A 229 1.57 -5.75 16.87
C ASN A 229 2.91 -5.19 16.39
N LYS A 230 2.88 -4.10 15.60
CA LYS A 230 4.09 -3.39 15.17
C LYS A 230 4.83 -2.83 16.39
N ILE A 231 4.16 -2.11 17.28
CA ILE A 231 4.79 -1.58 18.51
C ILE A 231 5.44 -2.72 19.31
N ILE A 232 4.70 -3.80 19.56
CA ILE A 232 5.21 -4.97 20.33
C ILE A 232 6.45 -5.57 19.66
N SER A 233 6.41 -5.73 18.34
CA SER A 233 7.52 -6.33 17.58
C SER A 233 8.78 -5.46 17.58
N PHE A 234 8.66 -4.16 17.85
CA PHE A 234 9.76 -3.20 17.93
C PHE A 234 10.14 -2.78 19.36
N MET A 235 9.62 -3.45 20.40
CA MET A 235 9.93 -3.11 21.80
C MET A 235 11.41 -3.24 22.16
N PHE A 236 12.18 -4.06 21.43
CA PHE A 236 13.63 -4.14 21.61
C PHE A 236 14.37 -2.85 21.20
N ILE A 237 13.76 -2.00 20.36
CA ILE A 237 14.26 -0.65 20.00
C ILE A 237 13.70 0.42 20.95
N HIS A 238 12.41 0.33 21.30
CA HIS A 238 11.74 1.32 22.14
C HIS A 238 10.78 0.69 23.15
N LYS A 239 11.32 0.23 24.28
CA LYS A 239 10.54 -0.46 25.32
C LYS A 239 9.44 0.43 25.92
N GLU A 240 9.68 1.73 26.01
CA GLU A 240 8.75 2.71 26.58
C GLU A 240 7.48 2.84 25.73
N ALA A 241 7.55 2.54 24.41
CA ALA A 241 6.39 2.54 23.53
C ALA A 241 5.31 1.52 23.91
N ALA A 242 5.60 0.57 24.82
CA ALA A 242 4.63 -0.38 25.36
C ALA A 242 3.37 0.28 25.93
N VAL A 243 3.47 1.51 26.45
CA VAL A 243 2.31 2.28 26.95
C VAL A 243 1.27 2.52 25.86
N LEU A 244 1.69 2.72 24.61
CA LEU A 244 0.79 2.88 23.47
C LEU A 244 0.15 1.55 23.08
N ALA A 245 0.91 0.45 23.11
CA ALA A 245 0.38 -0.88 22.81
C ALA A 245 -0.71 -1.31 23.80
N GLU A 246 -0.53 -1.05 25.09
CA GLU A 246 -1.56 -1.33 26.10
C GLU A 246 -2.77 -0.39 25.97
N ALA A 247 -2.57 0.86 25.57
CA ALA A 247 -3.67 1.77 25.30
C ALA A 247 -4.52 1.34 24.09
N ILE A 248 -3.89 0.91 22.99
CA ILE A 248 -4.60 0.34 21.83
C ILE A 248 -5.41 -0.90 22.26
N LYS A 249 -4.80 -1.77 23.07
CA LYS A 249 -5.49 -2.95 23.64
C LYS A 249 -6.73 -2.57 24.42
N HIS A 250 -6.62 -1.55 25.26
CA HIS A 250 -7.73 -1.06 26.06
C HIS A 250 -8.88 -0.59 25.18
N ILE A 251 -8.60 0.20 24.13
CA ILE A 251 -9.63 0.62 23.18
C ILE A 251 -10.27 -0.56 22.46
N MET A 252 -9.47 -1.49 21.91
CA MET A 252 -9.99 -2.66 21.20
C MET A 252 -10.89 -3.53 22.09
N ASN A 253 -10.58 -3.66 23.38
CA ASN A 253 -11.39 -4.43 24.33
C ASN A 253 -12.72 -3.76 24.69
N ASN A 254 -12.84 -2.45 24.50
CA ASN A 254 -14.03 -1.67 24.82
C ASN A 254 -14.90 -1.34 23.59
N LEU A 255 -14.44 -1.70 22.38
CA LEU A 255 -15.22 -1.54 21.14
C LEU A 255 -16.08 -2.79 20.86
N PRO A 256 -17.22 -2.62 20.16
CA PRO A 256 -18.04 -3.76 19.76
C PRO A 256 -17.27 -4.67 18.79
N LYS A 257 -17.55 -5.98 18.87
CA LYS A 257 -16.98 -6.95 17.94
C LYS A 257 -17.71 -6.86 16.61
N GLY A 258 -16.95 -6.73 15.52
CA GLY A 258 -17.49 -6.71 14.15
C GLY A 258 -17.57 -5.30 13.55
N ALA A 259 -18.60 -5.04 12.75
CA ALA A 259 -18.82 -3.72 12.19
C ALA A 259 -19.29 -2.75 13.29
N ILE A 260 -18.80 -1.50 13.23
CA ILE A 260 -19.10 -0.47 14.21
C ILE A 260 -20.04 0.55 13.56
N SER A 261 -21.29 0.59 14.01
CA SER A 261 -22.32 1.51 13.51
C SER A 261 -22.88 2.43 14.57
N GLU A 262 -22.63 2.14 15.86
CA GLU A 262 -23.09 2.98 16.94
C GLU A 262 -22.34 4.32 16.88
N PRO A 263 -23.02 5.48 16.77
CA PRO A 263 -22.37 6.78 16.59
C PRO A 263 -21.29 7.07 17.63
N ARG A 264 -21.52 6.63 18.87
CA ARG A 264 -20.56 6.73 19.96
C ARG A 264 -19.26 5.99 19.65
N ASP A 265 -19.35 4.72 19.27
CA ASP A 265 -18.17 3.87 19.05
C ASP A 265 -17.40 4.29 17.79
N VAL A 266 -18.13 4.76 16.77
CA VAL A 266 -17.56 5.37 15.57
C VAL A 266 -16.74 6.61 15.94
N ALA A 267 -17.31 7.51 16.72
CA ALA A 267 -16.64 8.74 17.13
C ALA A 267 -15.43 8.47 18.04
N VAL A 268 -15.52 7.51 18.97
CA VAL A 268 -14.38 7.07 19.79
C VAL A 268 -13.23 6.60 18.90
N LEU A 269 -13.52 5.76 17.91
CA LEU A 269 -12.50 5.22 17.02
C LEU A 269 -11.89 6.29 16.11
N GLN A 270 -12.70 7.21 15.59
CA GLN A 270 -12.22 8.37 14.82
C GLN A 270 -11.28 9.25 15.66
N GLN A 271 -11.67 9.58 16.89
CA GLN A 271 -10.84 10.37 17.80
C GLN A 271 -9.55 9.64 18.16
N TRP A 272 -9.59 8.31 18.31
CA TRP A 272 -8.39 7.51 18.54
C TRP A 272 -7.39 7.59 17.38
N PHE A 273 -7.84 7.42 16.13
CA PHE A 273 -6.93 7.55 14.99
C PHE A 273 -6.43 8.98 14.81
N TYR A 274 -7.26 9.99 15.06
CA TYR A 274 -6.83 11.38 15.05
C TYR A 274 -5.75 11.65 16.10
N PHE A 275 -5.95 11.17 17.32
CA PHE A 275 -4.96 11.26 18.39
C PHE A 275 -3.64 10.55 18.01
N MET A 276 -3.73 9.31 17.53
CA MET A 276 -2.54 8.54 17.12
C MET A 276 -1.81 9.19 15.94
N SER A 277 -2.45 10.08 15.18
CA SER A 277 -1.82 10.79 14.06
C SER A 277 -0.88 11.93 14.47
N ASP A 278 -0.88 12.33 15.75
CA ASP A 278 0.04 13.35 16.26
C ASP A 278 1.31 12.70 16.85
N ALA A 279 2.36 12.62 16.04
CA ALA A 279 3.65 12.07 16.45
C ALA A 279 4.24 12.79 17.69
N SER A 280 4.04 14.10 17.84
CA SER A 280 4.55 14.85 18.99
C SER A 280 3.82 14.45 20.27
N MET A 281 2.51 14.26 20.18
CA MET A 281 1.70 13.76 21.27
C MET A 281 2.10 12.34 21.68
N LEU A 282 2.33 11.45 20.71
CA LEU A 282 2.83 10.10 20.99
C LEU A 282 4.14 10.13 21.77
N LYS A 283 5.10 11.00 21.40
CA LYS A 283 6.36 11.17 22.14
C LYS A 283 6.15 11.65 23.57
N ARG A 284 5.28 12.63 23.79
CA ARG A 284 4.96 13.13 25.14
C ARG A 284 4.37 12.03 26.04
N ILE A 285 3.59 11.13 25.45
CA ILE A 285 3.06 9.97 26.17
C ILE A 285 4.15 8.95 26.49
N ILE A 286 4.98 8.63 25.51
CA ILE A 286 6.03 7.63 25.68
C ILE A 286 7.07 8.09 26.73
N SER A 287 7.42 9.38 26.73
CA SER A 287 8.31 10.00 27.72
C SER A 287 7.68 10.17 29.11
N GLY A 288 6.36 10.01 29.23
CA GLY A 288 5.62 10.18 30.48
C GLY A 288 5.29 11.64 30.83
N GLU A 289 5.61 12.61 29.96
CA GLU A 289 5.20 14.02 30.10
C GLU A 289 3.68 14.17 30.14
N GLN A 290 2.97 13.29 29.44
CA GLN A 290 1.51 13.23 29.42
C GLN A 290 1.02 11.80 29.67
N LYS A 291 -0.07 11.65 30.42
CA LYS A 291 -0.66 10.33 30.64
C LYS A 291 -1.71 10.02 29.58
N VAL A 292 -1.67 8.81 29.04
CA VAL A 292 -2.72 8.30 28.14
C VAL A 292 -4.11 8.34 28.81
N THR A 293 -4.15 8.12 30.12
CA THR A 293 -5.38 8.12 30.91
C THR A 293 -6.10 9.46 30.87
N ASP A 294 -5.38 10.57 30.91
CA ASP A 294 -5.97 11.91 30.92
C ASP A 294 -6.74 12.17 29.62
N TRP A 295 -6.22 11.64 28.52
CA TRP A 295 -6.87 11.69 27.22
C TRP A 295 -8.03 10.68 27.10
N LEU A 296 -7.87 9.44 27.58
CA LEU A 296 -8.95 8.46 27.62
C LEU A 296 -10.16 8.98 28.42
N GLU A 297 -9.89 9.71 29.50
CA GLU A 297 -10.90 10.42 30.27
C GLU A 297 -11.51 11.58 29.50
N SER A 298 -10.72 12.37 28.75
CA SER A 298 -11.23 13.44 27.89
C SER A 298 -12.20 12.91 26.83
N ILE A 299 -11.83 11.81 26.17
CA ILE A 299 -12.73 11.06 25.27
C ILE A 299 -14.00 10.70 26.03
N THR A 300 -13.87 10.00 27.15
CA THR A 300 -15.03 9.49 27.90
C THR A 300 -15.98 10.62 28.35
N ARG A 301 -15.44 11.76 28.79
CA ARG A 301 -16.22 12.93 29.23
C ARG A 301 -16.91 13.64 28.07
N SER A 302 -16.22 13.82 26.93
CA SER A 302 -16.83 14.43 25.73
C SER A 302 -18.05 13.65 25.25
N PHE A 303 -18.03 12.32 25.41
CA PHE A 303 -19.16 11.44 25.05
C PHE A 303 -20.29 11.42 26.10
N ASN A 304 -19.99 11.63 27.38
CA ASN A 304 -21.02 11.71 28.42
C ASN A 304 -21.78 13.05 28.39
N GLN A 305 -21.16 14.13 27.91
CA GLN A 305 -21.80 15.45 27.77
C GLN A 305 -22.79 15.51 26.60
N SER A 306 -22.55 14.77 25.50
CA SER A 306 -23.49 14.65 24.38
C SER A 306 -24.77 13.88 24.68
N SER A 307 -24.82 13.18 25.83
CA SER A 307 -26.01 12.44 26.30
C SER A 307 -26.93 13.27 27.20
N GLN A 308 -26.57 14.54 27.48
CA GLN A 308 -27.36 15.48 28.26
C GLN A 308 -27.75 16.72 27.43
N THR A 309 -28.40 16.51 26.30
CA THR A 309 -29.36 17.50 25.78
C THR A 309 -30.76 17.00 26.09
N GLU A 310 -31.30 17.43 27.24
CA GLU A 310 -32.74 17.35 27.46
C GLU A 310 -33.48 18.22 26.43
N PRO A 311 -34.62 17.75 25.90
CA PRO A 311 -35.49 18.58 25.08
C PRO A 311 -36.40 19.39 26.01
N ASN A 312 -36.20 20.70 26.11
CA ASN A 312 -37.27 21.72 26.26
C ASN A 312 -36.70 23.09 26.63
N ALA A 313 -36.76 24.03 25.68
CA ALA A 313 -37.44 25.32 25.86
C ALA A 313 -37.26 26.18 24.59
N LEU A 314 -38.16 26.00 23.63
CA LEU A 314 -38.58 27.12 22.78
C LEU A 314 -39.35 28.09 23.67
N GLN A 315 -38.72 29.17 24.11
CA GLN A 315 -39.43 30.42 24.36
C GLN A 315 -38.64 31.58 23.73
N ASN A 316 -39.28 32.17 22.72
CA ASN A 316 -38.95 33.47 22.16
C ASN A 316 -38.82 34.52 23.26
N THR A 317 -37.67 35.18 23.35
CA THR A 317 -37.59 36.62 23.62
C THR A 317 -36.28 37.18 23.08
N GLY A 318 -36.38 38.23 22.26
CA GLY A 318 -35.42 39.35 22.29
C GLY A 318 -34.26 39.31 21.32
N ILE A 319 -34.34 40.21 20.34
CA ILE A 319 -33.31 40.60 19.39
C ILE A 319 -32.25 41.50 20.07
N GLU A 320 -31.01 41.41 19.56
CA GLU A 320 -29.92 42.41 19.55
C GLU A 320 -28.93 42.58 20.72
N ALA A 321 -27.68 42.86 20.29
CA ALA A 321 -26.44 43.17 21.01
C ALA A 321 -25.75 41.93 21.63
N ILE A 322 -24.54 41.49 21.23
CA ILE A 322 -23.34 42.24 20.88
C ILE A 322 -22.53 41.41 19.86
N LEU A 323 -22.57 41.84 18.60
CA LEU A 323 -21.46 41.69 17.66
C LEU A 323 -20.55 42.89 17.89
N ASP A 324 -19.47 42.71 18.64
CA ASP A 324 -18.26 43.55 18.58
C ASP A 324 -17.22 42.84 19.46
N SER A 325 -16.29 42.05 18.95
CA SER A 325 -15.01 42.47 18.36
C SER A 325 -14.13 41.22 18.57
N THR A 326 -13.38 40.63 17.64
CA THR A 326 -12.40 41.22 16.73
C THR A 326 -12.03 40.14 15.71
N ASN A 327 -12.00 40.52 14.43
CA ASN A 327 -11.36 39.79 13.34
C ASN A 327 -9.83 39.72 13.50
N VAL A 328 -9.20 38.82 12.73
CA VAL A 328 -7.97 38.92 11.90
C VAL A 328 -7.22 37.57 12.01
N PHE A 329 -7.24 36.64 11.06
CA PHE A 329 -6.79 36.73 9.66
C PHE A 329 -7.65 35.90 8.69
N GLN A 330 -7.98 36.53 7.57
CA GLN A 330 -8.66 35.97 6.41
C GLN A 330 -7.68 35.25 5.47
N VAL A 331 -8.17 34.24 4.75
CA VAL A 331 -7.66 33.83 3.44
C VAL A 331 -8.81 33.99 2.45
N GLU A 332 -8.63 34.84 1.43
CA GLU A 332 -9.61 35.08 0.37
C GLU A 332 -9.75 33.87 -0.59
N PRO A 333 -10.95 33.60 -1.13
CA PRO A 333 -11.14 32.63 -2.20
C PRO A 333 -10.89 33.26 -3.58
N VAL A 334 -10.18 32.53 -4.44
CA VAL A 334 -9.99 32.86 -5.85
C VAL A 334 -11.26 32.54 -6.65
N VAL A 335 -11.65 33.50 -7.47
CA VAL A 335 -12.82 33.53 -8.36
C VAL A 335 -12.73 32.47 -9.46
N GLU A 336 -13.77 31.65 -9.56
CA GLU A 336 -14.02 30.71 -10.66
C GLU A 336 -14.70 31.47 -11.81
N ASN A 337 -14.12 31.43 -13.01
CA ASN A 337 -14.73 31.99 -14.23
C ASN A 337 -15.21 30.86 -15.13
N ASP A 338 -16.51 30.91 -15.46
CA ASP A 338 -17.23 30.09 -16.42
C ASP A 338 -16.62 30.11 -17.83
N ILE A 339 -16.41 28.93 -18.44
CA ILE A 339 -16.51 28.73 -19.90
C ILE A 339 -17.19 27.38 -20.22
N LYS A 340 -18.11 27.47 -21.18
CA LYS A 340 -19.16 26.54 -21.64
C LYS A 340 -18.68 25.30 -22.44
N ASN A 341 -19.67 24.43 -22.68
CA ASN A 341 -19.87 23.38 -23.70
C ASN A 341 -19.53 21.95 -23.24
N SER A 342 -20.29 20.90 -23.55
CA SER A 342 -21.54 20.74 -24.31
C SER A 342 -22.03 19.30 -24.08
N THR A 343 -23.35 19.16 -24.02
CA THR A 343 -24.14 17.92 -23.95
C THR A 343 -23.73 16.86 -24.97
N PHE A 344 -23.54 15.61 -24.54
CA PHE A 344 -23.87 14.42 -25.33
C PHE A 344 -24.45 13.34 -24.41
N SER A 345 -25.71 13.02 -24.69
CA SER A 345 -26.52 11.94 -24.13
C SER A 345 -26.09 10.58 -24.69
N ASN A 346 -25.92 9.57 -23.83
CA ASN A 346 -25.90 8.17 -24.24
C ASN A 346 -27.07 7.44 -23.58
N THR A 347 -28.09 7.15 -24.40
CA THR A 347 -28.97 5.99 -24.26
C THR A 347 -28.31 4.81 -24.97
N ASP A 348 -28.15 3.67 -24.30
CA ASP A 348 -28.60 2.37 -24.80
C ASP A 348 -28.22 1.21 -23.86
N SER A 349 -29.26 0.61 -23.30
CA SER A 349 -29.61 -0.82 -23.36
C SER A 349 -28.46 -1.83 -23.54
N VAL A 350 -28.19 -2.64 -22.51
CA VAL A 350 -27.51 -3.93 -22.65
C VAL A 350 -28.42 -5.02 -22.09
N ALA A 351 -28.89 -5.86 -23.00
CA ALA A 351 -29.56 -7.11 -22.74
C ALA A 351 -28.58 -8.15 -22.16
N GLU A 352 -29.07 -8.93 -21.21
CA GLU A 352 -28.45 -10.18 -20.74
C GLU A 352 -28.35 -11.19 -21.90
N PRO A 353 -27.35 -12.09 -21.83
CA PRO A 353 -27.62 -13.44 -22.25
C PRO A 353 -27.35 -14.45 -21.13
N GLU A 354 -28.26 -15.41 -21.11
CA GLU A 354 -28.42 -16.50 -20.19
C GLU A 354 -27.27 -17.52 -20.23
N LYS A 355 -27.12 -18.20 -19.09
CA LYS A 355 -26.37 -19.45 -18.94
C LYS A 355 -26.93 -20.54 -19.86
N SER A 356 -26.03 -21.34 -20.43
CA SER A 356 -26.31 -22.75 -20.77
C SER A 356 -25.02 -23.55 -20.68
N VAL A 357 -25.03 -24.50 -19.74
CA VAL A 357 -24.03 -25.55 -19.55
C VAL A 357 -24.30 -26.66 -20.55
N SER A 358 -23.25 -27.22 -21.17
CA SER A 358 -23.25 -28.59 -21.68
C SER A 358 -21.83 -29.14 -21.68
N GLN A 359 -21.61 -30.17 -20.88
CA GLN A 359 -20.41 -31.01 -20.88
C GLN A 359 -20.49 -31.97 -22.07
N GLN A 360 -19.36 -32.25 -22.72
CA GLN A 360 -19.11 -33.58 -23.26
C GLN A 360 -17.61 -33.86 -23.34
N GLU A 361 -17.22 -34.93 -22.67
CA GLU A 361 -15.90 -35.56 -22.68
C GLU A 361 -15.58 -36.10 -24.08
N ASP A 362 -14.32 -36.04 -24.48
CA ASP A 362 -13.73 -37.12 -25.28
C ASP A 362 -12.23 -37.24 -24.97
N ASN A 363 -11.86 -38.46 -24.57
CA ASN A 363 -10.50 -38.93 -24.36
C ASN A 363 -9.77 -39.09 -25.69
N ALA A 364 -8.50 -38.67 -25.75
CA ALA A 364 -7.53 -39.29 -26.64
C ALA A 364 -6.14 -39.21 -26.02
N GLU A 365 -5.67 -40.38 -25.59
CA GLU A 365 -4.26 -40.70 -25.35
C GLU A 365 -3.42 -40.30 -26.57
N ASN A 366 -2.26 -39.69 -26.34
CA ASN A 366 -1.06 -39.95 -27.12
C ASN A 366 0.17 -39.49 -26.33
N GLY A 367 0.93 -40.47 -25.86
CA GLY A 367 2.23 -40.26 -25.24
C GLY A 367 3.26 -39.77 -26.24
N PHE A 368 4.18 -38.94 -25.76
CA PHE A 368 5.51 -38.78 -26.33
C PHE A 368 6.49 -38.53 -25.20
N ASP A 369 7.28 -39.56 -24.89
CA ASP A 369 8.58 -39.49 -24.24
C ASP A 369 9.53 -38.67 -25.10
N ILE A 370 10.18 -37.63 -24.56
CA ILE A 370 11.49 -37.18 -25.05
C ILE A 370 12.41 -36.82 -23.87
N GLU A 371 13.59 -37.42 -23.96
CA GLU A 371 14.73 -37.48 -23.07
C GLU A 371 15.25 -36.15 -22.49
N LEU A 372 15.62 -36.20 -21.21
CA LEU A 372 16.59 -35.33 -20.56
C LEU A 372 18.01 -35.61 -21.09
N LYS A 373 18.59 -34.65 -21.81
CA LYS A 373 20.04 -34.42 -21.91
C LYS A 373 20.20 -32.91 -21.67
N GLY A 374 20.77 -32.47 -20.55
CA GLY A 374 22.21 -32.54 -20.31
C GLY A 374 22.84 -31.28 -20.90
N TRP A 375 22.96 -30.24 -20.06
CA TRP A 375 24.11 -29.38 -19.75
C TRP A 375 23.64 -28.17 -18.96
#